data_AF-A0A1F6EZ30-F1
#
_entry.id   AF-A0A1F6EZ30-F1
#
_cell.length_a   1.000
_cell.length_b   1.000
_cell.length_c   1.000
_cell.angle_alpha   90.00
_cell.angle_beta   90.00
_cell.angle_gamma   90.00
#
_symmetry.space_group_name_H-M   'P 1'
#
loop_
_entity.id
_entity.type
_entity.pdbx_description
1 polymer ?
#
loop_
_entity_poly.entity_id
_entity_poly.type
_entity_poly.pdbx_seq_one_letter_code
_entity_poly.pdbx_strand_id
1 'polypeptide(L)'
;MLVAAVFVAVSYFYYERNQRAQAAQLSVELKDFIFPTIPETTDARALRVAYAAVLNRLDPIFGMEGTDPDKLGESVDNLAVSVSRVASLYTGSGKDLIERVWHPIQFLKDIAAAERARQELITSPSSEDAHTYYRLLGNAIDSASTYAATLADVFRTNGAFSKHTVTFIGGLSTPPLFAAALEDYRTSLADKKRQLLVREACLDDYSEKCPSLENAFAALTASSTMSFDESHPPVPQIVRENAEIVRLNYSAASGMVRGTPGPLIVLNDSPCFTNTPTSYYQSWIAGTERQKSFALYYVNDLFFYDAKTFNGPHVTPQVKKEIPYLYQPAANLYLCPVSGDDLTRAITLDTLYPLLAGGAPASSGDMLYEADIISSVEKLKTRLIVGEKVLAQEIGEEKILVMERILHIARERSPRFDEVIYDAISNNSLIEVLALRKEPISLSAVLMSRGYAPLFLLSYNTSVSEPLRLVTPSFFDTSDFRLVSYNDVLKMIYNRAEILAFMSRWRQVQYESQ
;
A
#
# COMPACT_ATOMS: atom_id res chain seq x y z
N MET A 1 5.09 -62.47 11.56
CA MET A 1 5.22 -62.11 10.13
C MET A 1 3.87 -61.96 9.43
N LEU A 2 2.94 -62.92 9.51
CA LEU A 2 1.64 -62.85 8.82
C LEU A 2 0.76 -61.64 9.25
N VAL A 3 0.68 -61.35 10.55
CA VAL A 3 -0.08 -60.20 11.09
C VAL A 3 0.48 -58.86 10.60
N ALA A 4 1.80 -58.73 10.52
CA ALA A 4 2.45 -57.52 10.00
C ALA A 4 2.21 -57.34 8.50
N ALA A 5 2.23 -58.42 7.72
CA ALA A 5 1.93 -58.38 6.28
C ALA A 5 0.46 -58.01 6.01
N VAL A 6 -0.48 -58.54 6.79
CA VAL A 6 -1.91 -58.18 6.70
C VAL A 6 -2.12 -56.72 7.09
N PHE A 7 -1.47 -56.24 8.16
CA PHE A 7 -1.58 -54.84 8.57
C PHE A 7 -1.04 -53.89 7.49
N VAL A 8 0.13 -54.18 6.91
CA VAL A 8 0.70 -53.38 5.81
C VAL A 8 -0.21 -53.39 4.58
N ALA A 9 -0.77 -54.55 4.19
CA ALA A 9 -1.67 -54.65 3.04
C ALA A 9 -2.98 -53.87 3.25
N VAL A 10 -3.56 -53.95 4.46
CA VAL A 10 -4.77 -53.19 4.83
C VAL A 10 -4.47 -51.70 4.83
N SER A 11 -3.39 -51.24 5.47
CA SER A 11 -3.00 -49.83 5.48
C SER A 11 -2.73 -49.29 4.07
N TYR A 12 -2.07 -50.07 3.22
CA TYR A 12 -1.83 -49.71 1.82
C TYR A 12 -3.13 -49.58 1.02
N PHE A 13 -4.07 -50.52 1.20
CA PHE A 13 -5.37 -50.46 0.53
C PHE A 13 -6.20 -49.24 0.96
N TYR A 14 -6.22 -48.92 2.26
CA TYR A 14 -6.86 -47.71 2.77
C TYR A 14 -6.20 -46.44 2.23
N TYR A 15 -4.87 -46.41 2.16
CA TYR A 15 -4.12 -45.29 1.59
C TYR A 15 -4.47 -45.08 0.11
N GLU A 16 -4.40 -46.12 -0.73
CA GLU A 16 -4.77 -46.01 -2.15
C GLU A 16 -6.22 -45.55 -2.35
N ARG A 17 -7.16 -46.11 -1.57
CA ARG A 17 -8.56 -45.71 -1.65
C ARG A 17 -8.75 -44.23 -1.32
N ASN A 18 -8.05 -43.74 -0.28
CA ASN A 18 -8.09 -42.34 0.10
C ASN A 18 -7.50 -41.43 -0.99
N GLN A 19 -6.34 -41.80 -1.56
CA GLN A 19 -5.71 -41.04 -2.64
C GLN A 19 -6.62 -40.95 -3.88
N ARG A 20 -7.30 -42.04 -4.27
CA ARG A 20 -8.25 -42.01 -5.40
C ARG A 20 -9.47 -41.13 -5.13
N ALA A 21 -10.00 -41.16 -3.90
CA ALA A 21 -11.12 -40.31 -3.51
C ALA A 21 -10.75 -38.82 -3.56
N GLN A 22 -9.57 -38.46 -3.04
CA GLN A 22 -9.05 -37.10 -3.12
C GLN A 22 -8.80 -36.65 -4.55
N ALA A 23 -8.17 -37.49 -5.38
CA ALA A 23 -7.95 -37.18 -6.79
C ALA A 23 -9.28 -36.86 -7.49
N ALA A 24 -10.32 -37.66 -7.28
CA ALA A 24 -11.63 -37.42 -7.87
C ALA A 24 -12.26 -36.09 -7.40
N GLN A 25 -12.15 -35.74 -6.12
CA GLN A 25 -12.65 -34.47 -5.59
C GLN A 25 -11.89 -33.28 -6.16
N LEU A 26 -10.55 -33.33 -6.16
CA LEU A 26 -9.70 -32.28 -6.69
C LEU A 26 -9.90 -32.08 -8.20
N SER A 27 -10.08 -33.16 -8.96
CA SER A 27 -10.41 -33.07 -10.38
C SER A 27 -11.73 -32.33 -10.61
N VAL A 28 -12.71 -32.48 -9.72
CA VAL A 28 -13.99 -31.73 -9.80
C VAL A 28 -13.79 -30.26 -9.49
N GLU A 29 -13.03 -29.92 -8.43
CA GLU A 29 -12.71 -28.53 -8.08
C GLU A 29 -11.93 -27.83 -9.20
N LEU A 30 -10.93 -28.49 -9.79
CA LEU A 30 -10.06 -27.90 -10.81
C LEU A 30 -10.66 -27.86 -12.22
N LYS A 31 -11.79 -28.54 -12.46
CA LYS A 31 -12.31 -28.76 -13.82
C LYS A 31 -12.60 -27.46 -14.57
N ASP A 32 -12.98 -26.40 -13.86
CA ASP A 32 -13.43 -25.13 -14.45
C ASP A 32 -12.37 -24.01 -14.43
N PHE A 33 -11.19 -24.27 -13.84
CA PHE A 33 -10.14 -23.27 -13.65
C PHE A 33 -8.92 -23.52 -14.54
N ILE A 34 -8.28 -22.43 -14.97
CA ILE A 34 -7.02 -22.44 -15.70
C ILE A 34 -5.90 -22.73 -14.70
N PHE A 35 -5.07 -23.74 -15.00
CA PHE A 35 -3.87 -24.04 -14.22
C PHE A 35 -2.75 -24.53 -15.14
N PRO A 36 -1.47 -24.28 -14.77
CA PRO A 36 -0.33 -24.76 -15.53
C PRO A 36 -0.41 -26.28 -15.70
N THR A 37 -0.09 -26.76 -16.90
CA THR A 37 -0.33 -28.12 -17.36
C THR A 37 0.30 -29.15 -16.41
N ILE A 38 -0.49 -29.68 -15.48
CA ILE A 38 -0.23 -31.00 -14.94
C ILE A 38 -0.67 -31.94 -16.05
N PRO A 39 0.20 -32.82 -16.61
CA PRO A 39 -0.24 -33.85 -17.55
C PRO A 39 -1.47 -34.54 -16.95
N GLU A 40 -2.44 -34.99 -17.76
CA GLU A 40 -3.64 -35.66 -17.25
C GLU A 40 -3.25 -36.76 -16.25
N THR A 41 -3.23 -36.43 -14.96
CA THR A 41 -2.78 -37.31 -13.88
C THR A 41 -3.92 -37.48 -12.93
N THR A 42 -4.11 -38.72 -12.49
CA THR A 42 -4.97 -39.05 -11.36
C THR A 42 -4.19 -39.04 -10.05
N ASP A 43 -2.99 -38.45 -10.04
CA ASP A 43 -2.17 -38.37 -8.83
C ASP A 43 -2.69 -37.23 -7.94
N ALA A 44 -3.30 -37.60 -6.82
CA ALA A 44 -3.82 -36.66 -5.84
C ALA A 44 -2.76 -35.68 -5.35
N ARG A 45 -1.47 -36.08 -5.28
CA ARG A 45 -0.40 -35.17 -4.87
C ARG A 45 -0.22 -34.03 -5.86
N ALA A 46 -0.15 -34.35 -7.16
CA ALA A 46 -0.03 -33.35 -8.21
C ALA A 46 -1.27 -32.43 -8.22
N LEU A 47 -2.46 -33.01 -8.10
CA LEU A 47 -3.71 -32.25 -8.07
C LEU A 47 -3.81 -31.30 -6.85
N ARG A 48 -3.32 -31.68 -5.66
CA ARG A 48 -3.26 -30.79 -4.49
C ARG A 48 -2.36 -29.58 -4.73
N VAL A 49 -1.25 -29.78 -5.44
CA VAL A 49 -0.33 -28.71 -5.82
C VAL A 49 -0.97 -27.75 -6.84
N ALA A 50 -1.65 -28.26 -7.87
CA ALA A 50 -2.45 -27.41 -8.78
C ALA A 50 -3.54 -26.64 -8.04
N TYR A 51 -4.27 -27.32 -7.16
CA TYR A 51 -5.30 -26.70 -6.33
C TYR A 51 -4.71 -25.57 -5.48
N ALA A 52 -3.56 -25.77 -4.85
CA ALA A 52 -2.89 -24.71 -4.09
C ALA A 52 -2.46 -23.53 -4.97
N ALA A 53 -1.97 -23.79 -6.19
CA ALA A 53 -1.62 -22.75 -7.15
C ALA A 53 -2.84 -21.92 -7.55
N VAL A 54 -3.96 -22.57 -7.91
CA VAL A 54 -5.21 -21.88 -8.28
C VAL A 54 -5.80 -21.12 -7.10
N LEU A 55 -5.81 -21.71 -5.89
CA LEU A 55 -6.33 -21.05 -4.70
C LEU A 55 -5.54 -19.77 -4.36
N ASN A 56 -4.20 -19.80 -4.45
CA ASN A 56 -3.37 -18.63 -4.16
C ASN A 56 -3.29 -17.64 -5.34
N ARG A 57 -3.73 -18.05 -6.54
CA ARG A 57 -4.04 -17.13 -7.64
C ARG A 57 -5.34 -16.38 -7.35
N LEU A 58 -6.43 -17.08 -7.04
CA LEU A 58 -7.78 -16.51 -6.89
C LEU A 58 -8.03 -15.75 -5.57
N ASP A 59 -7.43 -16.23 -4.47
CA ASP A 59 -7.67 -15.69 -3.14
C ASP A 59 -6.38 -15.71 -2.31
N PRO A 60 -5.34 -14.93 -2.66
CA PRO A 60 -4.12 -14.86 -1.87
C PRO A 60 -4.40 -14.35 -0.44
N ILE A 61 -3.77 -14.97 0.57
CA ILE A 61 -3.88 -14.52 1.98
C ILE A 61 -3.27 -13.13 2.15
N PHE A 62 -2.15 -12.89 1.47
CA PHE A 62 -1.52 -11.58 1.28
C PHE A 62 -1.36 -11.36 -0.22
N GLY A 63 -2.14 -10.45 -0.77
CA GLY A 63 -2.10 -10.11 -2.18
C GLY A 63 -1.22 -8.89 -2.45
N MET A 64 -0.18 -9.07 -3.26
CA MET A 64 0.77 -8.01 -3.64
C MET A 64 0.77 -7.80 -5.16
N GLU A 65 -0.37 -8.08 -5.80
CA GLU A 65 -0.46 -8.06 -7.26
C GLU A 65 -0.14 -6.66 -7.81
N GLY A 66 0.73 -6.61 -8.83
CA GLY A 66 1.23 -5.34 -9.37
C GLY A 66 2.44 -4.75 -8.64
N THR A 67 2.97 -5.39 -7.59
CA THR A 67 4.29 -5.07 -7.01
C THR A 67 5.36 -6.02 -7.54
N ASP A 68 6.55 -5.47 -7.81
CA ASP A 68 7.73 -6.25 -8.19
C ASP A 68 8.48 -6.70 -6.92
N PRO A 69 8.52 -8.01 -6.59
CA PRO A 69 9.11 -8.49 -5.35
C PRO A 69 10.64 -8.33 -5.30
N ASP A 70 11.32 -8.31 -6.46
CA ASP A 70 12.76 -8.10 -6.52
C ASP A 70 13.12 -6.64 -6.23
N LYS A 71 12.40 -5.72 -6.87
CA LYS A 71 12.55 -4.29 -6.57
C LYS A 71 12.13 -3.95 -5.16
N LEU A 72 11.07 -4.58 -4.64
CA LEU A 72 10.67 -4.40 -3.25
C LEU A 72 11.81 -4.81 -2.31
N GLY A 73 12.47 -5.95 -2.55
CA GLY A 73 13.64 -6.38 -1.79
C GLY A 73 14.76 -5.33 -1.81
N GLU A 74 15.10 -4.81 -2.99
CA GLU A 74 16.11 -3.75 -3.14
C GLU A 74 15.73 -2.46 -2.40
N SER A 75 14.49 -2.00 -2.55
CA SER A 75 13.96 -0.82 -1.85
C SER A 75 14.03 -0.99 -0.33
N VAL A 76 13.73 -2.18 0.18
CA VAL A 76 13.74 -2.47 1.62
C VAL A 76 15.17 -2.51 2.18
N ASP A 77 16.14 -3.03 1.42
CA ASP A 77 17.55 -2.97 1.79
C ASP A 77 18.05 -1.52 1.84
N ASN A 78 17.69 -0.70 0.85
CA ASN A 78 17.99 0.73 0.85
C ASN A 78 17.34 1.47 2.05
N LEU A 79 16.11 1.09 2.41
CA LEU A 79 15.42 1.61 3.59
C LEU A 79 16.16 1.23 4.87
N ALA A 80 16.60 -0.02 5.02
CA ALA A 80 17.37 -0.46 6.18
C ALA A 80 18.68 0.32 6.36
N VAL A 81 19.39 0.58 5.26
CA VAL A 81 20.60 1.42 5.27
C VAL A 81 20.29 2.85 5.67
N SER A 82 19.19 3.43 5.18
CA SER A 82 18.76 4.78 5.56
C SER A 82 18.39 4.88 7.04
N VAL A 83 17.67 3.89 7.58
CA VAL A 83 17.34 3.80 9.01
C VAL A 83 18.61 3.76 9.85
N SER A 84 19.58 2.91 9.49
CA SER A 84 20.84 2.81 10.24
C SER A 84 21.64 4.11 10.25
N ARG A 85 21.67 4.82 9.11
CA ARG A 85 22.32 6.14 9.00
C ARG A 85 21.71 7.16 9.94
N VAL A 86 20.39 7.30 9.94
CA VAL A 86 19.73 8.24 10.85
C VAL A 86 19.85 7.79 12.31
N ALA A 87 19.74 6.50 12.61
CA ALA A 87 19.89 5.97 13.96
C ALA A 87 21.28 6.30 14.55
N SER A 88 22.32 6.34 13.71
CA SER A 88 23.68 6.73 14.11
C SER A 88 23.82 8.18 14.62
N LEU A 89 22.82 9.03 14.33
CA LEU A 89 22.75 10.40 14.85
C LEU A 89 22.29 10.45 16.32
N TYR A 90 21.84 9.32 16.87
CA TYR A 90 21.36 9.16 18.23
C TYR A 90 22.23 8.18 19.01
N THR A 91 22.18 8.25 20.34
CA THR A 91 23.01 7.41 21.22
C THR A 91 22.18 6.53 22.15
N GLY A 92 22.72 5.38 22.53
CA GLY A 92 22.11 4.47 23.52
C GLY A 92 20.70 4.04 23.13
N SER A 93 19.77 4.10 24.08
CA SER A 93 18.38 3.66 23.90
C SER A 93 17.63 4.36 22.77
N GLY A 94 18.05 5.57 22.36
CA GLY A 94 17.45 6.28 21.24
C GLY A 94 17.77 5.65 19.89
N LYS A 95 19.03 5.22 19.71
CA LYS A 95 19.47 4.49 18.52
C LYS A 95 18.72 3.15 18.41
N ASP A 96 18.73 2.38 19.49
CA ASP A 96 18.08 1.06 19.54
C ASP A 96 16.58 1.14 19.25
N LEU A 97 15.93 2.21 19.74
CA LEU A 97 14.51 2.43 19.49
C LEU A 97 14.25 2.69 18.02
N ILE A 98 15.04 3.56 17.37
CA ILE A 98 14.92 3.87 15.95
C ILE A 98 15.10 2.60 15.10
N GLU A 99 16.20 1.86 15.31
CA GLU A 99 16.49 0.65 14.53
C GLU A 99 15.40 -0.43 14.68
N ARG A 100 14.73 -0.48 15.83
CA ARG A 100 13.72 -1.48 16.14
C ARG A 100 12.31 -1.13 15.66
N VAL A 101 11.88 0.12 15.82
CA VAL A 101 10.44 0.47 15.72
C VAL A 101 10.12 1.35 14.53
N TRP A 102 11.13 1.93 13.90
CA TRP A 102 10.88 3.00 12.94
C TRP A 102 10.36 2.52 11.59
N HIS A 103 10.65 1.29 11.16
CA HIS A 103 10.01 0.68 9.99
C HIS A 103 9.94 -0.84 10.18
N PRO A 104 8.95 -1.54 9.59
CA PRO A 104 8.80 -2.99 9.73
C PRO A 104 9.74 -3.74 8.76
N ILE A 105 11.04 -3.44 8.78
CA ILE A 105 12.02 -3.90 7.78
C ILE A 105 11.96 -5.41 7.58
N GLN A 106 11.96 -6.20 8.67
CA GLN A 106 11.95 -7.65 8.55
C GLN A 106 10.68 -8.17 7.89
N PHE A 107 9.51 -7.65 8.27
CA PHE A 107 8.25 -7.98 7.62
C PHE A 107 8.28 -7.65 6.12
N LEU A 108 8.80 -6.47 5.75
CA LEU A 108 8.88 -6.05 4.35
C LEU A 108 9.81 -6.96 3.52
N LYS A 109 10.89 -7.49 4.12
CA LYS A 109 11.75 -8.49 3.48
C LYS A 109 11.04 -9.82 3.32
N ASP A 110 10.38 -10.28 4.38
CA ASP A 110 9.69 -11.57 4.40
C ASP A 110 8.51 -11.59 3.41
N ILE A 111 7.75 -10.48 3.31
CA ILE A 111 6.63 -10.41 2.37
C ILE A 111 7.10 -10.33 0.90
N ALA A 112 8.22 -9.68 0.61
CA ALA A 112 8.82 -9.70 -0.72
C ALA A 112 9.24 -11.12 -1.13
N ALA A 113 9.85 -11.86 -0.20
CA ALA A 113 10.23 -13.26 -0.43
C ALA A 113 9.00 -14.17 -0.60
N ALA A 114 7.95 -13.97 0.21
CA ALA A 114 6.71 -14.72 0.11
C ALA A 114 5.99 -14.45 -1.22
N GLU A 115 5.96 -13.20 -1.69
CA GLU A 115 5.35 -12.85 -2.98
C GLU A 115 6.11 -13.47 -4.16
N ARG A 116 7.45 -13.46 -4.14
CA ARG A 116 8.25 -14.16 -5.16
C ARG A 116 7.90 -15.64 -5.22
N ALA A 117 7.85 -16.31 -4.06
CA ALA A 117 7.49 -17.72 -3.98
C ALA A 117 6.03 -17.98 -4.40
N ARG A 118 5.11 -17.04 -4.18
CA ARG A 118 3.73 -17.12 -4.68
C ARG A 118 3.71 -17.10 -6.21
N GLN A 119 4.45 -16.19 -6.83
CA GLN A 119 4.53 -16.07 -8.29
C GLN A 119 5.16 -17.32 -8.91
N GLU A 120 6.20 -17.89 -8.30
CA GLU A 120 6.78 -19.18 -8.68
C GLU A 120 5.76 -20.33 -8.58
N LEU A 121 5.05 -20.43 -7.45
CA LEU A 121 3.99 -21.44 -7.25
C LEU A 121 2.89 -21.34 -8.31
N ILE A 122 2.47 -20.13 -8.69
CA ILE A 122 1.40 -19.94 -9.69
C ILE A 122 1.89 -20.28 -11.10
N THR A 123 3.14 -19.99 -11.43
CA THR A 123 3.67 -20.13 -12.79
C THR A 123 4.25 -21.51 -13.08
N SER A 124 4.90 -22.15 -12.11
CA SER A 124 5.57 -23.45 -12.26
C SER A 124 5.37 -24.30 -10.98
N PRO A 125 4.15 -24.80 -10.74
CA PRO A 125 3.78 -25.38 -9.46
C PRO A 125 4.50 -26.70 -9.17
N SER A 126 5.19 -26.77 -8.03
CA SER A 126 5.70 -28.01 -7.44
C SER A 126 5.35 -28.12 -5.95
N SER A 127 5.49 -29.32 -5.37
CA SER A 127 5.32 -29.49 -3.91
C SER A 127 6.33 -28.64 -3.13
N GLU A 128 7.56 -28.50 -3.63
CA GLU A 128 8.60 -27.71 -2.96
C GLU A 128 8.26 -26.21 -2.96
N ASP A 129 7.73 -25.71 -4.08
CA ASP A 129 7.32 -24.31 -4.20
C ASP A 129 6.13 -24.01 -3.28
N ALA A 130 5.16 -24.93 -3.19
CA ALA A 130 4.00 -24.77 -2.32
C ALA A 130 4.38 -24.71 -0.83
N HIS A 131 5.23 -25.62 -0.36
CA HIS A 131 5.73 -25.59 1.02
C HIS A 131 6.62 -24.36 1.27
N THR A 132 7.44 -23.96 0.30
CA THR A 132 8.28 -22.77 0.40
C THR A 132 7.45 -21.51 0.55
N TYR A 133 6.43 -21.35 -0.29
CA TYR A 133 5.49 -20.23 -0.20
C TYR A 133 4.81 -20.16 1.17
N TYR A 134 4.17 -21.25 1.64
CA TYR A 134 3.46 -21.22 2.91
C TYR A 134 4.37 -20.95 4.11
N ARG A 135 5.59 -21.52 4.11
CA ARG A 135 6.61 -21.21 5.13
C ARG A 135 7.00 -19.73 5.12
N LEU A 136 7.31 -19.17 3.94
CA LEU A 136 7.72 -17.77 3.83
C LEU A 136 6.61 -16.80 4.20
N LEU A 137 5.38 -17.07 3.77
CA LEU A 137 4.20 -16.30 4.19
C LEU A 137 3.97 -16.40 5.70
N GLY A 138 4.17 -17.59 6.27
CA GLY A 138 4.11 -17.80 7.72
C GLY A 138 5.12 -16.92 8.47
N ASN A 139 6.35 -16.82 7.98
CA ASN A 139 7.37 -15.93 8.54
C ASN A 139 6.97 -14.46 8.44
N ALA A 140 6.43 -14.03 7.28
CA ALA A 140 5.98 -12.66 7.09
C ALA A 140 4.89 -12.27 8.10
N ILE A 141 3.90 -13.15 8.32
CA ILE A 141 2.84 -12.94 9.31
C ILE A 141 3.41 -12.81 10.74
N ASP A 142 4.36 -13.67 11.09
CA ASP A 142 4.97 -13.67 12.44
C ASP A 142 5.82 -12.41 12.66
N SER A 143 6.58 -11.99 11.64
CA SER A 143 7.34 -10.73 11.64
C SER A 143 6.45 -9.51 11.76
N ALA A 144 5.33 -9.46 11.04
CA ALA A 144 4.34 -8.39 11.14
C ALA A 144 3.71 -8.31 12.54
N SER A 145 3.33 -9.47 13.10
CA SER A 145 2.71 -9.56 14.43
C SER A 145 3.68 -9.11 15.53
N THR A 146 4.94 -9.53 15.43
CA THR A 146 6.02 -9.14 16.36
C THR A 146 6.28 -7.64 16.30
N TYR A 147 6.35 -7.08 15.09
CA TYR A 147 6.54 -5.64 14.90
C TYR A 147 5.37 -4.84 15.49
N ALA A 148 4.13 -5.23 15.17
CA ALA A 148 2.93 -4.57 15.69
C ALA A 148 2.86 -4.60 17.22
N ALA A 149 3.21 -5.74 17.84
CA ALA A 149 3.27 -5.87 19.29
C ALA A 149 4.32 -4.94 19.91
N THR A 150 5.51 -4.89 19.29
CA THR A 150 6.61 -4.04 19.74
C THR A 150 6.25 -2.56 19.66
N LEU A 151 5.65 -2.14 18.55
CA LEU A 151 5.25 -0.75 18.35
C LEU A 151 4.09 -0.35 19.29
N ALA A 152 3.13 -1.24 19.52
CA ALA A 152 2.03 -1.01 20.47
C ALA A 152 2.54 -0.83 21.90
N ASP A 153 3.52 -1.64 22.32
CA ASP A 153 4.17 -1.48 23.63
C ASP A 153 4.88 -0.13 23.75
N VAL A 154 5.59 0.30 22.70
CA VAL A 154 6.28 1.60 22.67
C VAL A 154 5.29 2.75 22.84
N PHE A 155 4.14 2.73 22.15
CA PHE A 155 3.11 3.76 22.33
C PHE A 155 2.54 3.79 23.75
N ARG A 156 2.47 2.65 24.44
CA ARG A 156 1.97 2.56 25.83
C ARG A 156 2.99 3.03 26.85
N THR A 157 4.25 2.60 26.72
CA THR A 157 5.24 2.69 27.80
C THR A 157 6.20 3.85 27.64
N ASN A 158 6.46 4.32 26.43
CA ASN A 158 7.44 5.37 26.20
C ASN A 158 6.81 6.75 26.48
N GLY A 159 7.34 7.42 27.52
CA GLY A 159 6.87 8.72 28.00
C GLY A 159 6.92 9.86 26.98
N ALA A 160 7.66 9.70 25.88
CA ALA A 160 7.66 10.63 24.75
C ALA A 160 6.41 10.50 23.86
N PHE A 161 5.65 9.40 23.96
CA PHE A 161 4.38 9.21 23.25
C PHE A 161 3.21 9.32 24.20
N SER A 162 3.25 8.59 25.32
CA SER A 162 2.10 8.19 26.14
C SER A 162 1.22 9.33 26.71
N LYS A 163 1.63 10.60 26.56
CA LYS A 163 0.93 11.78 27.09
C LYS A 163 0.47 12.80 26.05
N HIS A 164 0.76 12.59 24.76
CA HIS A 164 0.49 13.59 23.73
C HIS A 164 -0.79 13.26 22.96
N THR A 165 -1.72 14.21 22.92
CA THR A 165 -2.76 14.24 21.89
C THR A 165 -2.17 14.91 20.65
N VAL A 166 -2.33 14.30 19.49
CA VAL A 166 -1.87 14.84 18.20
C VAL A 166 -3.10 15.21 17.38
N THR A 167 -3.18 16.47 16.96
CA THR A 167 -4.21 16.92 16.01
C THR A 167 -3.78 16.58 14.58
N PHE A 168 -4.75 16.15 13.78
CA PHE A 168 -4.69 15.94 12.34
C PHE A 168 -5.86 16.63 11.65
N ILE A 169 -5.72 16.91 10.35
CA ILE A 169 -6.68 17.64 9.51
C ILE A 169 -8.07 16.97 9.49
N GLY A 170 -8.17 15.68 9.81
CA GLY A 170 -9.43 14.93 9.91
C GLY A 170 -9.76 14.36 11.30
N GLY A 171 -9.01 14.71 12.35
CA GLY A 171 -9.26 14.12 13.67
C GLY A 171 -8.16 14.27 14.69
N LEU A 172 -8.41 13.71 15.87
CA LEU A 172 -7.43 13.65 16.96
C LEU A 172 -6.92 12.21 17.10
N SER A 173 -5.64 12.07 17.42
CA SER A 173 -5.06 10.79 17.79
C SER A 173 -4.38 10.81 19.14
N THR A 174 -4.31 9.64 19.75
CA THR A 174 -3.69 9.41 21.04
C THR A 174 -2.89 8.09 21.02
N PRO A 175 -1.85 7.94 21.85
CA PRO A 175 -1.09 6.70 21.95
C PRO A 175 -1.95 5.47 22.27
N PRO A 176 -2.97 5.53 23.14
CA PRO A 176 -3.90 4.42 23.32
C PRO A 176 -4.65 4.03 22.04
N LEU A 177 -5.03 5.00 21.20
CA LEU A 177 -5.69 4.73 19.92
C LEU A 177 -4.76 4.00 18.95
N PHE A 178 -3.50 4.46 18.82
CA PHE A 178 -2.49 3.77 18.01
C PHE A 178 -2.22 2.34 18.49
N ALA A 179 -2.06 2.17 19.82
CA ALA A 179 -1.83 0.87 20.40
C ALA A 179 -3.03 -0.07 20.17
N ALA A 180 -4.27 0.42 20.27
CA ALA A 180 -5.46 -0.36 19.97
C ALA A 180 -5.53 -0.78 18.49
N ALA A 181 -5.29 0.15 17.56
CA ALA A 181 -5.27 -0.16 16.13
C ALA A 181 -4.23 -1.24 15.77
N LEU A 182 -3.08 -1.25 16.44
CA LEU A 182 -2.06 -2.29 16.27
C LEU A 182 -2.46 -3.65 16.84
N GLU A 183 -3.23 -3.71 17.93
CA GLU A 183 -3.76 -4.98 18.43
C GLU A 183 -4.88 -5.52 17.53
N ASP A 184 -5.71 -4.64 16.97
CA ASP A 184 -6.72 -5.03 15.97
C ASP A 184 -6.03 -5.64 14.74
N TYR A 185 -4.94 -5.01 14.26
CA TYR A 185 -4.12 -5.54 13.19
C TYR A 185 -3.54 -6.94 13.52
N ARG A 186 -3.03 -7.13 14.74
CA ARG A 186 -2.53 -8.43 15.20
C ARG A 186 -3.62 -9.50 15.24
N THR A 187 -4.84 -9.12 15.59
CA THR A 187 -5.99 -10.02 15.56
C THR A 187 -6.29 -10.46 14.12
N SER A 188 -6.28 -9.53 13.16
CA SER A 188 -6.40 -9.87 11.73
C SER A 188 -5.28 -10.78 11.25
N LEU A 189 -4.03 -10.53 11.66
CA LEU A 189 -2.88 -11.40 11.34
C LEU A 189 -3.03 -12.82 11.91
N ALA A 190 -3.58 -12.96 13.12
CA ALA A 190 -3.85 -14.27 13.71
C ALA A 190 -4.88 -15.06 12.89
N ASP A 191 -5.89 -14.39 12.35
CA ASP A 191 -6.87 -15.00 11.45
C ASP A 191 -6.24 -15.45 10.14
N LYS A 192 -5.36 -14.63 9.57
CA LYS A 192 -4.58 -14.97 8.38
C LYS A 192 -3.64 -16.16 8.64
N LYS A 193 -3.01 -16.24 9.81
CA LYS A 193 -2.21 -17.41 10.22
C LYS A 193 -3.05 -18.68 10.31
N ARG A 194 -4.27 -18.61 10.84
CA ARG A 194 -5.19 -19.76 10.90
C ARG A 194 -5.58 -20.22 9.50
N GLN A 195 -5.90 -19.29 8.60
CA GLN A 195 -6.19 -19.60 7.19
C GLN A 195 -4.99 -20.27 6.51
N LEU A 196 -3.77 -19.75 6.74
CA LEU A 196 -2.53 -20.30 6.21
C LEU A 196 -2.34 -21.77 6.61
N LEU A 197 -2.49 -22.08 7.91
CA LEU A 197 -2.32 -23.44 8.43
C LEU A 197 -3.33 -24.43 7.84
N VAL A 198 -4.57 -23.98 7.61
CA VAL A 198 -5.59 -24.80 6.93
C VAL A 198 -5.16 -25.09 5.49
N ARG A 199 -4.71 -24.07 4.75
CA ARG A 199 -4.27 -24.23 3.35
C ARG A 199 -3.02 -25.09 3.23
N GLU A 200 -2.07 -24.94 4.14
CA GLU A 200 -0.87 -25.78 4.20
C GLU A 200 -1.24 -27.26 4.43
N ALA A 201 -2.16 -27.54 5.36
CA ALA A 201 -2.63 -28.91 5.60
C ALA A 201 -3.31 -29.54 4.37
N CYS A 202 -3.93 -28.73 3.51
CA CYS A 202 -4.54 -29.20 2.26
C CYS A 202 -3.53 -29.69 1.21
N LEU A 203 -2.24 -29.37 1.35
CA LEU A 203 -1.18 -29.97 0.51
C LEU A 203 -0.97 -31.45 0.84
N ASP A 204 -1.14 -31.81 2.11
CA ASP A 204 -0.91 -33.17 2.60
C ASP A 204 -2.18 -34.03 2.49
N ASP A 205 -3.34 -33.45 2.79
CA ASP A 205 -4.63 -34.14 2.81
C ASP A 205 -5.78 -33.20 2.41
N TYR A 206 -6.37 -33.45 1.24
CA TYR A 206 -7.52 -32.67 0.79
C TYR A 206 -8.79 -33.16 1.49
N SER A 207 -9.56 -32.24 2.07
CA SER A 207 -10.79 -32.54 2.82
C SER A 207 -11.81 -31.40 2.71
N GLU A 208 -13.01 -31.59 3.25
CA GLU A 208 -14.08 -30.57 3.28
C GLU A 208 -13.71 -29.30 4.06
N LYS A 209 -12.61 -29.33 4.85
CA LYS A 209 -12.09 -28.14 5.55
C LYS A 209 -11.26 -27.24 4.62
N CYS A 210 -10.84 -27.77 3.46
CA CYS A 210 -10.08 -27.01 2.48
C CYS A 210 -10.98 -25.96 1.82
N PRO A 211 -10.48 -24.73 1.55
CA PRO A 211 -11.25 -23.70 0.89
C PRO A 211 -11.76 -24.15 -0.49
N SER A 212 -13.01 -23.83 -0.85
CA SER A 212 -13.49 -24.14 -2.21
C SER A 212 -12.91 -23.15 -3.23
N LEU A 213 -12.51 -23.63 -4.41
CA LEU A 213 -12.09 -22.77 -5.51
C LEU A 213 -13.27 -21.95 -6.06
N GLU A 214 -14.47 -22.52 -6.07
CA GLU A 214 -15.70 -21.82 -6.44
C GLU A 214 -15.95 -20.61 -5.52
N ASN A 215 -15.80 -20.79 -4.21
CA ASN A 215 -15.95 -19.69 -3.25
C ASN A 215 -14.84 -18.63 -3.41
N ALA A 216 -13.60 -19.05 -3.65
CA ALA A 216 -12.49 -18.14 -3.91
C ALA A 216 -12.73 -17.29 -5.18
N PHE A 217 -13.21 -17.93 -6.24
CA PHE A 217 -13.59 -17.27 -7.49
C PHE A 217 -14.77 -16.32 -7.31
N ALA A 218 -15.82 -16.77 -6.62
CA ALA A 218 -16.99 -15.94 -6.33
C ALA A 218 -16.62 -14.69 -5.53
N ALA A 219 -15.67 -14.79 -4.59
CA ALA A 219 -15.16 -13.65 -3.84
C ALA A 219 -14.38 -12.66 -4.73
N LEU A 220 -13.61 -13.16 -5.70
CA LEU A 220 -12.90 -12.31 -6.67
C LEU A 220 -13.85 -11.57 -7.62
N THR A 221 -14.92 -12.24 -8.06
CA THR A 221 -15.91 -11.69 -9.00
C THR A 221 -17.10 -11.00 -8.33
N ALA A 222 -17.13 -10.91 -7.00
CA ALA A 222 -18.24 -10.29 -6.27
C ALA A 222 -18.41 -8.82 -6.67
N SER A 223 -19.59 -8.47 -7.17
CA SER A 223 -19.90 -7.07 -7.50
C SER A 223 -19.99 -6.23 -6.23
N SER A 224 -19.48 -5.00 -6.33
CA SER A 224 -19.74 -4.00 -5.30
C SER A 224 -21.21 -3.56 -5.36
N THR A 225 -21.84 -3.35 -4.20
CA THR A 225 -23.23 -2.87 -4.10
C THR A 225 -23.38 -1.37 -4.40
N MET A 226 -22.31 -0.69 -4.82
CA MET A 226 -22.34 0.74 -5.08
C MET A 226 -22.95 1.01 -6.45
N SER A 227 -24.02 1.82 -6.51
CA SER A 227 -24.50 2.35 -7.78
C SER A 227 -23.59 3.50 -8.19
N PHE A 228 -22.89 3.35 -9.31
CA PHE A 228 -22.07 4.42 -9.86
C PHE A 228 -22.91 5.26 -10.81
N ASP A 229 -23.13 6.51 -10.44
CA ASP A 229 -23.57 7.50 -11.40
C ASP A 229 -22.37 7.84 -12.29
N GLU A 230 -22.39 7.43 -13.56
CA GLU A 230 -21.32 7.72 -14.53
C GLU A 230 -21.25 9.22 -14.88
N SER A 231 -22.17 10.06 -14.38
CA SER A 231 -22.11 11.52 -14.56
C SER A 231 -21.13 12.18 -13.58
N HIS A 232 -19.84 12.21 -13.96
CA HIS A 232 -18.85 12.94 -13.17
C HIS A 232 -19.08 14.44 -13.32
N PRO A 233 -19.27 15.20 -12.22
CA PRO A 233 -19.26 16.64 -12.31
C PRO A 233 -17.89 17.09 -12.86
N PRO A 234 -17.85 18.05 -13.80
CA PRO A 234 -16.59 18.50 -14.36
C PRO A 234 -15.70 19.05 -13.24
N VAL A 235 -14.42 18.66 -13.23
CA VAL A 235 -13.43 19.20 -12.29
C VAL A 235 -13.51 20.73 -12.30
N PRO A 236 -13.68 21.41 -11.14
CA PRO A 236 -13.79 22.86 -11.12
C PRO A 236 -12.53 23.54 -11.67
N GLN A 237 -12.69 24.69 -12.30
CA GLN A 237 -11.57 25.44 -12.90
C GLN A 237 -10.47 25.77 -11.89
N ILE A 238 -10.84 26.10 -10.64
CA ILE A 238 -9.90 26.38 -9.56
C ILE A 238 -8.99 25.18 -9.25
N VAL A 239 -9.49 23.95 -9.35
CA VAL A 239 -8.71 22.72 -9.12
C VAL A 239 -7.66 22.55 -10.22
N ARG A 240 -8.03 22.80 -11.48
CA ARG A 240 -7.08 22.78 -12.61
C ARG A 240 -6.00 23.83 -12.45
N GLU A 241 -6.36 25.03 -12.00
CA GLU A 241 -5.40 26.12 -11.74
C GLU A 241 -4.43 25.75 -10.61
N ASN A 242 -4.92 25.17 -9.52
CA ASN A 242 -4.10 24.69 -8.40
C ASN A 242 -3.17 23.55 -8.84
N ALA A 243 -3.66 22.58 -9.62
CA ALA A 243 -2.85 21.49 -10.16
C ALA A 243 -1.70 22.03 -11.03
N GLU A 244 -1.99 23.03 -11.86
CA GLU A 244 -0.98 23.68 -12.69
C GLU A 244 0.05 24.46 -11.85
N ILE A 245 -0.37 25.13 -10.75
CA ILE A 245 0.55 25.77 -9.81
C ILE A 245 1.52 24.73 -9.22
N VAL A 246 0.99 23.61 -8.73
CA VAL A 246 1.80 22.51 -8.17
C VAL A 246 2.74 21.93 -9.23
N ARG A 247 2.24 21.66 -10.44
CA ARG A 247 3.05 21.15 -11.56
C ARG A 247 4.22 22.06 -11.88
N LEU A 248 3.98 23.36 -12.05
CA LEU A 248 5.04 24.32 -12.35
C LEU A 248 6.06 24.40 -11.22
N ASN A 249 5.61 24.33 -9.97
CA ASN A 249 6.50 24.33 -8.82
C ASN A 249 7.48 23.14 -8.86
N TYR A 250 6.99 21.91 -9.00
CA TYR A 250 7.84 20.71 -8.90
C TYR A 250 8.58 20.33 -10.19
N SER A 251 8.06 20.72 -11.37
CA SER A 251 8.77 20.50 -12.64
C SER A 251 10.00 21.41 -12.81
N ALA A 252 9.99 22.59 -12.16
CA ALA A 252 11.12 23.52 -12.13
C ALA A 252 12.15 23.21 -11.02
N ALA A 253 11.87 22.24 -10.15
CA ALA A 253 12.77 21.83 -9.08
C ALA A 253 14.00 21.07 -9.62
N SER A 254 15.01 20.89 -8.76
CA SER A 254 16.22 20.13 -9.10
C SER A 254 16.46 18.96 -8.13
N GLY A 255 17.35 18.04 -8.52
CA GLY A 255 17.72 16.88 -7.70
C GLY A 255 16.53 15.98 -7.33
N MET A 256 16.52 15.51 -6.08
CA MET A 256 15.54 14.56 -5.53
C MET A 256 14.13 15.14 -5.33
N VAL A 257 13.89 16.40 -5.68
CA VAL A 257 12.57 17.05 -5.58
C VAL A 257 12.00 17.39 -6.96
N ARG A 258 12.78 17.12 -8.02
CA ARG A 258 12.30 17.30 -9.39
C ARG A 258 11.19 16.29 -9.68
N GLY A 259 9.99 16.83 -9.85
CA GLY A 259 8.81 16.10 -10.24
C GLY A 259 8.70 15.99 -11.76
N THR A 260 8.58 14.78 -12.27
CA THR A 260 8.04 14.54 -13.61
C THR A 260 6.51 14.61 -13.51
N PRO A 261 5.85 15.35 -14.40
CA PRO A 261 4.40 15.50 -14.37
C PRO A 261 3.65 14.16 -14.49
N GLY A 262 2.65 13.96 -13.63
CA GLY A 262 1.67 12.86 -13.70
C GLY A 262 0.24 13.38 -13.86
N PRO A 263 -0.77 12.47 -13.90
CA PRO A 263 -2.17 12.82 -14.13
C PRO A 263 -2.81 13.57 -12.94
N LEU A 264 -3.99 14.12 -13.20
CA LEU A 264 -4.92 14.56 -12.16
C LEU A 264 -5.83 13.38 -11.77
N ILE A 265 -5.76 12.94 -10.52
CA ILE A 265 -6.55 11.84 -9.98
C ILE A 265 -7.75 12.42 -9.22
N VAL A 266 -8.94 11.92 -9.52
CA VAL A 266 -10.20 12.35 -8.92
C VAL A 266 -10.80 11.17 -8.17
N LEU A 267 -10.65 11.20 -6.84
CA LEU A 267 -11.26 10.23 -5.93
C LEU A 267 -12.69 10.67 -5.58
N ASN A 268 -13.58 9.71 -5.40
CA ASN A 268 -14.97 9.97 -5.05
C ASN A 268 -15.09 10.69 -3.69
N ASP A 269 -14.21 10.30 -2.76
CA ASP A 269 -14.12 10.81 -1.40
C ASP A 269 -12.68 10.70 -0.88
N SER A 270 -12.45 11.29 0.30
CA SER A 270 -11.19 11.19 1.02
C SER A 270 -11.48 11.08 2.52
N PRO A 271 -10.74 10.25 3.28
CA PRO A 271 -10.84 10.22 4.73
C PRO A 271 -10.25 11.47 5.40
N CYS A 272 -9.49 12.28 4.64
CA CYS A 272 -8.80 13.47 5.14
C CYS A 272 -9.55 14.77 4.85
N PHE A 273 -10.31 14.82 3.75
CA PHE A 273 -10.85 16.06 3.20
C PHE A 273 -12.36 15.94 2.97
N THR A 274 -13.09 17.01 3.27
CA THR A 274 -14.55 17.05 3.14
C THR A 274 -15.04 17.36 1.73
N ASN A 275 -14.15 17.77 0.81
CA ASN A 275 -14.53 18.09 -0.56
C ASN A 275 -14.78 16.81 -1.37
N THR A 276 -15.96 16.69 -1.95
CA THR A 276 -16.32 15.59 -2.85
C THR A 276 -16.68 16.13 -4.23
N PRO A 277 -16.03 15.67 -5.33
CA PRO A 277 -14.90 14.74 -5.33
C PRO A 277 -13.60 15.38 -4.82
N THR A 278 -12.70 14.56 -4.27
CA THR A 278 -11.34 14.98 -3.87
C THR A 278 -10.37 14.77 -5.03
N SER A 279 -9.57 15.78 -5.34
CA SER A 279 -8.64 15.79 -6.48
C SER A 279 -7.19 15.92 -6.03
N TYR A 280 -6.34 15.08 -6.61
CA TYR A 280 -4.91 15.01 -6.36
C TYR A 280 -4.12 15.15 -7.65
N TYR A 281 -3.12 16.03 -7.65
CA TYR A 281 -2.11 16.06 -8.70
C TYR A 281 -0.99 15.07 -8.36
N GLN A 282 -0.76 14.09 -9.24
CA GLN A 282 0.33 13.13 -9.09
C GLN A 282 1.61 13.68 -9.73
N SER A 283 2.74 13.52 -9.04
CA SER A 283 4.05 13.78 -9.61
C SER A 283 5.03 12.66 -9.31
N TRP A 284 5.75 12.24 -10.33
CA TRP A 284 6.82 11.24 -10.23
C TRP A 284 8.11 11.92 -9.80
N ILE A 285 8.59 11.62 -8.60
CA ILE A 285 9.84 12.18 -8.09
C ILE A 285 10.99 11.30 -8.55
N ALA A 286 11.97 11.91 -9.22
CA ALA A 286 13.18 11.21 -9.64
C ALA A 286 14.00 10.81 -8.40
N GLY A 287 14.15 9.50 -8.18
CA GLY A 287 15.20 8.96 -7.33
C GLY A 287 16.54 8.92 -8.08
N THR A 288 17.33 7.88 -7.85
CA THR A 288 18.44 7.53 -8.76
C THR A 288 17.87 7.12 -10.13
N GLU A 289 18.66 7.14 -11.21
CA GLU A 289 18.19 6.87 -12.59
C GLU A 289 17.39 5.55 -12.78
N ARG A 290 17.43 4.64 -11.81
CA ARG A 290 16.75 3.33 -11.85
C ARG A 290 15.45 3.25 -11.04
N GLN A 291 15.14 4.20 -10.17
CA GLN A 291 14.02 4.12 -9.22
C GLN A 291 13.25 5.43 -9.12
N LYS A 292 11.92 5.35 -9.24
CA LYS A 292 11.01 6.49 -9.13
C LYS A 292 10.13 6.30 -7.90
N SER A 293 9.86 7.39 -7.19
CA SER A 293 8.75 7.44 -6.24
C SER A 293 7.69 8.40 -6.76
N PHE A 294 6.56 8.52 -6.08
CA PHE A 294 5.50 9.44 -6.46
C PHE A 294 4.96 10.18 -5.26
N ALA A 295 4.60 11.43 -5.49
CA ALA A 295 3.90 12.26 -4.53
C ALA A 295 2.51 12.62 -5.04
N LEU A 296 1.56 12.68 -4.12
CA LEU A 296 0.24 13.23 -4.36
C LEU A 296 0.10 14.58 -3.68
N TYR A 297 -0.36 15.55 -4.44
CA TYR A 297 -0.65 16.89 -3.96
C TYR A 297 -2.15 17.14 -4.02
N TYR A 298 -2.78 17.33 -2.87
CA TYR A 298 -4.16 17.79 -2.82
C TYR A 298 -4.29 19.15 -3.52
N VAL A 299 -5.26 19.27 -4.42
CA VAL A 299 -5.42 20.45 -5.29
C VAL A 299 -6.82 21.05 -5.30
N ASN A 300 -7.76 20.53 -4.51
CA ASN A 300 -9.02 21.26 -4.30
C ASN A 300 -8.74 22.61 -3.63
N ASP A 301 -7.69 22.72 -2.81
CA ASP A 301 -7.13 23.97 -2.28
C ASP A 301 -5.61 23.80 -2.04
N LEU A 302 -4.89 24.90 -1.87
CA LEU A 302 -3.48 24.93 -1.49
C LEU A 302 -3.33 25.59 -0.12
N PHE A 303 -2.62 24.94 0.79
CA PHE A 303 -2.48 25.42 2.17
C PHE A 303 -1.07 25.93 2.46
N PHE A 304 -1.00 26.98 3.26
CA PHE A 304 0.24 27.65 3.62
C PHE A 304 0.27 28.01 5.11
N TYR A 305 1.43 27.90 5.75
CA TYR A 305 1.65 28.54 7.05
C TYR A 305 1.91 30.03 6.87
N ASP A 306 1.35 30.87 7.74
CA ASP A 306 1.79 32.27 7.87
C ASP A 306 3.17 32.31 8.53
N ALA A 307 4.20 32.73 7.80
CA ALA A 307 5.58 32.75 8.27
C ALA A 307 5.78 33.66 9.50
N LYS A 308 4.94 34.68 9.69
CA LYS A 308 5.02 35.56 10.87
C LYS A 308 4.71 34.80 12.15
N THR A 309 3.71 33.92 12.11
CA THR A 309 3.19 33.23 13.28
C THR A 309 3.71 31.81 13.43
N PHE A 310 4.15 31.19 12.33
CA PHE A 310 4.70 29.85 12.33
C PHE A 310 6.16 29.83 12.81
N ASN A 311 6.44 28.88 13.70
CA ASN A 311 7.77 28.64 14.26
C ASN A 311 8.17 27.20 13.96
N GLY A 312 8.66 26.95 12.74
CA GLY A 312 9.26 25.69 12.34
C GLY A 312 10.79 25.73 12.41
N PRO A 313 11.47 24.57 12.47
CA PRO A 313 12.93 24.50 12.57
C PRO A 313 13.64 25.22 11.41
N HIS A 314 13.09 25.14 10.20
CA HIS A 314 13.66 25.78 9.00
C HIS A 314 13.27 27.27 8.81
N VAL A 315 12.54 27.86 9.76
CA VAL A 315 11.90 29.17 9.56
C VAL A 315 12.68 30.25 10.31
N THR A 316 13.80 30.66 9.70
CA THR A 316 14.67 31.71 10.23
C THR A 316 14.04 33.10 10.07
N PRO A 317 14.49 34.13 10.83
CA PRO A 317 14.03 35.51 10.63
C PRO A 317 14.21 36.03 9.20
N GLN A 318 15.23 35.53 8.49
CA GLN A 318 15.44 35.86 7.07
C GLN A 318 14.39 35.18 6.19
N VAL A 319 14.12 33.88 6.40
CA VAL A 319 13.04 33.16 5.69
C VAL A 319 11.69 33.87 5.91
N LYS A 320 11.39 34.29 7.14
CA LYS A 320 10.16 35.02 7.47
C LYS A 320 10.06 36.38 6.75
N LYS A 321 11.18 37.02 6.42
CA LYS A 321 11.22 38.26 5.64
C LYS A 321 11.05 38.02 4.14
N GLU A 322 11.63 36.94 3.63
CA GLU A 322 11.66 36.62 2.19
C GLU A 322 10.41 35.89 1.71
N ILE A 323 9.78 35.08 2.58
CA ILE A 323 8.67 34.19 2.24
C ILE A 323 7.54 34.40 3.25
N PRO A 324 6.49 35.18 2.92
CA PRO A 324 5.40 35.47 3.85
C PRO A 324 4.50 34.27 4.12
N TYR A 325 4.39 33.35 3.16
CA TYR A 325 3.53 32.16 3.24
C TYR A 325 4.29 30.92 2.80
N LEU A 326 4.36 29.92 3.68
CA LEU A 326 5.17 28.71 3.50
C LEU A 326 4.27 27.56 3.07
N TYR A 327 4.42 27.07 1.83
CA TYR A 327 3.57 26.00 1.31
C TYR A 327 3.68 24.72 2.14
N GLN A 328 2.53 24.13 2.44
CA GLN A 328 2.43 22.90 3.20
C GLN A 328 1.46 21.95 2.49
N PRO A 329 1.96 20.85 1.87
CA PRO A 329 1.10 19.84 1.26
C PRO A 329 0.17 19.23 2.31
N ALA A 330 -1.15 19.39 2.15
CA ALA A 330 -2.13 18.90 3.12
C ALA A 330 -2.29 17.38 3.12
N ALA A 331 -1.98 16.72 1.99
CA ALA A 331 -1.97 15.26 1.87
C ALA A 331 -0.82 14.58 2.62
N ASN A 332 0.08 15.37 3.23
CA ASN A 332 1.19 14.86 4.01
C ASN A 332 0.68 14.02 5.19
N LEU A 333 1.24 12.82 5.38
CA LEU A 333 0.90 11.89 6.45
C LEU A 333 0.99 12.49 7.86
N TYR A 334 1.82 13.52 8.06
CA TYR A 334 1.94 14.22 9.34
C TYR A 334 0.79 15.19 9.60
N LEU A 335 0.02 15.54 8.57
CA LEU A 335 -1.20 16.34 8.67
C LEU A 335 -2.44 15.47 8.57
N CYS A 336 -2.39 14.38 7.80
CA CYS A 336 -3.45 13.38 7.75
C CYS A 336 -2.86 11.95 7.73
N PRO A 337 -2.85 11.22 8.86
CA PRO A 337 -2.23 9.90 8.93
C PRO A 337 -3.00 8.83 8.17
N VAL A 338 -4.25 9.12 7.79
CA VAL A 338 -5.11 8.25 6.97
C VAL A 338 -5.04 8.57 5.48
N SER A 339 -4.21 9.56 5.04
CA SER A 339 -4.01 9.85 3.61
C SER A 339 -3.32 8.72 2.85
N GLY A 340 -2.82 7.71 3.55
CA GLY A 340 -2.38 6.46 2.94
C GLY A 340 -3.47 5.78 2.11
N ASP A 341 -4.73 5.82 2.54
CA ASP A 341 -5.83 5.26 1.73
C ASP A 341 -5.95 5.96 0.37
N ASP A 342 -5.93 7.29 0.36
CA ASP A 342 -5.94 8.07 -0.89
C ASP A 342 -4.73 7.77 -1.77
N LEU A 343 -3.55 7.57 -1.18
CA LEU A 343 -2.35 7.18 -1.90
C LEU A 343 -2.51 5.81 -2.58
N THR A 344 -3.01 4.81 -1.84
CA THR A 344 -3.25 3.45 -2.36
C THR A 344 -4.23 3.47 -3.53
N ARG A 345 -5.31 4.24 -3.39
CA ARG A 345 -6.36 4.35 -4.40
C ARG A 345 -5.79 5.01 -5.65
N ALA A 346 -5.13 6.15 -5.49
CA ALA A 346 -4.49 6.86 -6.59
C ALA A 346 -3.48 6.01 -7.37
N ILE A 347 -2.55 5.32 -6.69
CA ILE A 347 -1.56 4.47 -7.39
C ILE A 347 -2.23 3.26 -8.06
N THR A 348 -3.31 2.74 -7.47
CA THR A 348 -4.13 1.69 -8.06
C THR A 348 -4.81 2.18 -9.33
N LEU A 349 -5.41 3.36 -9.32
CA LEU A 349 -6.04 3.95 -10.51
C LEU A 349 -5.03 4.18 -11.64
N ASP A 350 -3.88 4.76 -11.33
CA ASP A 350 -2.81 4.99 -12.30
C ASP A 350 -2.22 3.69 -12.86
N THR A 351 -2.12 2.63 -12.04
CA THR A 351 -1.67 1.30 -12.48
C THR A 351 -2.72 0.60 -13.35
N LEU A 352 -4.00 0.70 -12.99
CA LEU A 352 -5.09 0.06 -13.71
C LEU A 352 -5.42 0.75 -15.04
N TYR A 353 -5.24 2.06 -15.13
CA TYR A 353 -5.56 2.83 -16.33
C TYR A 353 -4.96 2.25 -17.62
N PRO A 354 -3.64 2.02 -17.75
CA PRO A 354 -3.07 1.43 -18.97
C PRO A 354 -3.51 -0.02 -19.21
N LEU A 355 -3.77 -0.79 -18.14
CA LEU A 355 -4.24 -2.18 -18.23
C LEU A 355 -5.67 -2.27 -18.78
N LEU A 356 -6.52 -1.31 -18.41
CA LEU A 356 -7.91 -1.23 -18.86
C LEU A 356 -8.06 -0.55 -20.23
N ALA A 357 -7.24 0.48 -20.50
CA ALA A 357 -7.26 1.21 -21.76
C ALA A 357 -6.48 0.50 -22.89
N GLY A 358 -5.74 -0.56 -22.58
CA GLY A 358 -4.92 -1.32 -23.55
C GLY A 358 -3.78 -0.48 -24.16
N GLY A 359 -3.23 0.47 -23.41
CA GLY A 359 -2.44 1.56 -23.95
C GLY A 359 -1.33 2.10 -23.05
N ALA A 360 -0.91 3.34 -23.33
CA ALA A 360 0.18 4.02 -22.63
C ALA A 360 -0.23 4.45 -21.20
N PRO A 361 0.75 4.62 -20.28
CA PRO A 361 0.51 5.21 -18.96
C PRO A 361 -0.16 6.59 -19.06
N ALA A 362 -0.92 6.96 -18.03
CA ALA A 362 -1.54 8.27 -17.98
C ALA A 362 -0.48 9.39 -18.00
N SER A 363 -0.74 10.41 -18.80
CA SER A 363 0.10 11.58 -18.99
C SER A 363 -0.41 12.75 -18.14
N SER A 364 0.37 13.84 -18.08
CA SER A 364 0.02 15.00 -17.25
C SER A 364 -1.20 15.81 -17.69
N GLY A 365 -1.73 15.53 -18.88
CA GLY A 365 -2.98 16.12 -19.36
C GLY A 365 -4.21 15.28 -19.01
N ASP A 366 -4.01 14.05 -18.53
CA ASP A 366 -5.08 13.10 -18.30
C ASP A 366 -5.72 13.31 -16.93
N MET A 367 -7.03 13.05 -16.88
CA MET A 367 -7.83 13.02 -15.66
C MET A 367 -8.29 11.59 -15.42
N LEU A 368 -7.90 11.02 -14.29
CA LEU A 368 -8.29 9.67 -13.88
C LEU A 368 -9.39 9.76 -12.83
N TYR A 369 -10.62 9.45 -13.23
CA TYR A 369 -11.75 9.36 -12.32
C TYR A 369 -11.82 7.96 -11.72
N GLU A 370 -11.91 7.89 -10.40
CA GLU A 370 -12.02 6.61 -9.69
C GLU A 370 -13.24 5.80 -10.15
N ALA A 371 -14.38 6.45 -10.32
CA ALA A 371 -15.60 5.80 -10.76
C ALA A 371 -15.51 5.20 -12.16
N ASP A 372 -14.69 5.73 -13.08
CA ASP A 372 -14.46 5.13 -14.41
C ASP A 372 -13.70 3.81 -14.31
N ILE A 373 -12.67 3.78 -13.46
CA ILE A 373 -11.88 2.58 -13.21
C ILE A 373 -12.72 1.54 -12.49
N ILE A 374 -13.51 1.93 -11.47
CA ILE A 374 -14.41 1.01 -10.79
C ILE A 374 -15.48 0.45 -11.76
N SER A 375 -16.12 1.30 -12.58
CA SER A 375 -17.08 0.85 -13.62
C SER A 375 -16.44 -0.17 -14.56
N SER A 376 -15.19 0.07 -14.97
CA SER A 376 -14.44 -0.85 -15.83
C SER A 376 -14.14 -2.19 -15.12
N VAL A 377 -13.74 -2.15 -13.85
CA VAL A 377 -13.52 -3.35 -13.01
C VAL A 377 -14.82 -4.15 -12.86
N GLU A 378 -15.96 -3.51 -12.60
CA GLU A 378 -17.26 -4.19 -12.48
C GLU A 378 -17.71 -4.83 -13.80
N LYS A 379 -17.41 -4.21 -14.94
CA LYS A 379 -17.61 -4.82 -16.27
C LYS A 379 -16.77 -6.08 -16.44
N LEU A 380 -15.51 -6.08 -15.97
CA LEU A 380 -14.65 -7.27 -16.01
C LEU A 380 -15.19 -8.39 -15.10
N LYS A 381 -15.60 -8.06 -13.87
CA LYS A 381 -16.23 -9.03 -12.95
C LYS A 381 -17.45 -9.69 -13.60
N THR A 382 -18.36 -8.88 -14.15
CA THR A 382 -19.57 -9.37 -14.83
C THR A 382 -19.26 -10.34 -15.96
N ARG A 383 -18.19 -10.08 -16.73
CA ARG A 383 -17.74 -10.99 -17.79
C ARG A 383 -17.17 -12.28 -17.22
N LEU A 384 -16.38 -12.20 -16.16
CA LEU A 384 -15.67 -13.36 -15.59
C LEU A 384 -16.63 -14.35 -14.88
N ILE A 385 -17.80 -13.91 -14.42
CA ILE A 385 -18.82 -14.75 -13.74
C ILE A 385 -19.22 -15.99 -14.56
N VAL A 386 -19.09 -15.98 -15.90
CA VAL A 386 -19.42 -17.14 -16.75
C VAL A 386 -18.45 -18.32 -16.57
N GLY A 387 -17.31 -18.11 -15.89
CA GLY A 387 -16.28 -19.11 -15.61
C GLY A 387 -15.02 -18.96 -16.47
N GLU A 388 -13.85 -19.21 -15.88
CA GLU A 388 -12.54 -19.01 -16.53
C GLU A 388 -12.41 -19.77 -17.84
N LYS A 389 -12.60 -21.10 -17.83
CA LYS A 389 -12.44 -21.92 -19.05
C LYS A 389 -13.48 -21.62 -20.13
N VAL A 390 -14.70 -21.28 -19.73
CA VAL A 390 -15.76 -20.91 -20.67
C VAL A 390 -15.37 -19.63 -21.40
N LEU A 391 -14.98 -18.59 -20.66
CA LEU A 391 -14.58 -17.31 -21.24
C LEU A 391 -13.24 -17.43 -22.00
N ALA A 392 -12.32 -18.28 -21.53
CA ALA A 392 -11.04 -18.53 -22.20
C ALA A 392 -11.20 -19.07 -23.63
N GLN A 393 -12.28 -19.81 -23.92
CA GLN A 393 -12.58 -20.27 -25.29
C GLN A 393 -12.87 -19.11 -26.25
N GLU A 394 -13.35 -17.98 -25.72
CA GLU A 394 -13.68 -16.79 -26.53
C GLU A 394 -12.49 -15.83 -26.66
N ILE A 395 -11.74 -15.62 -25.58
CA ILE A 395 -10.73 -14.54 -25.51
C ILE A 395 -9.30 -15.01 -25.28
N GLY A 396 -9.08 -16.30 -25.00
CA GLY A 396 -7.79 -16.91 -24.66
C GLY A 396 -7.48 -16.84 -23.16
N GLU A 397 -6.79 -17.87 -22.65
CA GLU A 397 -6.40 -18.00 -21.23
C GLU A 397 -5.57 -16.82 -20.73
N GLU A 398 -4.63 -16.33 -21.55
CA GLU A 398 -3.77 -15.19 -21.19
C GLU A 398 -4.60 -13.96 -20.80
N LYS A 399 -5.70 -13.69 -21.52
CA LYS A 399 -6.57 -12.53 -21.21
C LYS A 399 -7.36 -12.73 -19.93
N ILE A 400 -7.71 -13.96 -19.58
CA ILE A 400 -8.36 -14.28 -18.30
C ILE A 400 -7.41 -13.97 -17.15
N LEU A 401 -6.16 -14.43 -17.25
CA LEU A 401 -5.14 -14.15 -16.23
C LEU A 401 -4.87 -12.65 -16.08
N VAL A 402 -4.88 -11.89 -17.18
CA VAL A 402 -4.81 -10.41 -17.13
C VAL A 402 -6.03 -9.80 -16.45
N MET A 403 -7.24 -10.30 -16.73
CA MET A 403 -8.46 -9.83 -16.06
C MET A 403 -8.41 -10.08 -14.55
N GLU A 404 -8.04 -11.27 -14.11
CA GLU A 404 -7.87 -11.60 -12.70
C GLU A 404 -6.84 -10.70 -12.04
N ARG A 405 -5.67 -10.51 -12.68
CA ARG A 405 -4.64 -9.58 -12.21
C ARG A 405 -5.20 -8.17 -11.99
N ILE A 406 -6.01 -7.66 -12.92
CA ILE A 406 -6.70 -6.37 -12.75
C ILE A 406 -7.64 -6.39 -11.54
N LEU A 407 -8.43 -7.46 -11.36
CA LEU A 407 -9.33 -7.59 -10.21
C LEU A 407 -8.56 -7.65 -8.88
N HIS A 408 -7.43 -8.34 -8.83
CA HIS A 408 -6.56 -8.41 -7.66
C HIS A 408 -5.97 -7.04 -7.33
N ILE A 409 -5.38 -6.33 -8.31
CA ILE A 409 -4.85 -4.97 -8.12
C ILE A 409 -5.95 -4.04 -7.57
N ALA A 410 -7.16 -4.09 -8.15
CA ALA A 410 -8.29 -3.27 -7.71
C ALA A 410 -8.75 -3.60 -6.28
N ARG A 411 -8.75 -4.89 -5.91
CA ARG A 411 -9.19 -5.37 -4.60
C ARG A 411 -8.17 -5.08 -3.50
N GLU A 412 -6.90 -5.35 -3.77
CA GLU A 412 -5.81 -5.41 -2.78
C GLU A 412 -5.12 -4.07 -2.57
N ARG A 413 -5.19 -3.18 -3.57
CA ARG A 413 -4.64 -1.81 -3.57
C ARG A 413 -3.14 -1.72 -3.21
N SER A 414 -2.41 -2.77 -3.53
CA SER A 414 -0.99 -2.92 -3.27
C SER A 414 -0.06 -2.83 -4.52
N PRO A 415 -0.45 -2.24 -5.69
CA PRO A 415 0.49 -2.19 -6.79
C PRO A 415 1.63 -1.20 -6.51
N ARG A 416 2.81 -1.49 -7.09
CA ARG A 416 3.99 -0.61 -7.04
C ARG A 416 4.43 -0.24 -5.63
N PHE A 417 4.21 -1.15 -4.67
CA PHE A 417 4.58 -0.94 -3.28
C PHE A 417 6.09 -0.75 -3.11
N ASP A 418 6.89 -1.33 -4.01
CA ASP A 418 8.33 -1.11 -4.12
C ASP A 418 8.70 0.37 -4.34
N GLU A 419 7.86 1.14 -5.04
CA GLU A 419 8.05 2.57 -5.30
C GLU A 419 7.62 3.46 -4.12
N VAL A 420 6.64 3.01 -3.34
CA VAL A 420 6.17 3.69 -2.11
C VAL A 420 7.26 3.64 -1.02
N ILE A 421 8.05 2.56 -0.95
CA ILE A 421 9.17 2.47 0.00
C ILE A 421 10.21 3.58 -0.22
N TYR A 422 10.40 4.07 -1.45
CA TYR A 422 11.32 5.19 -1.72
C TYR A 422 10.89 6.49 -1.06
N ASP A 423 9.59 6.72 -0.89
CA ASP A 423 9.10 7.91 -0.20
C ASP A 423 9.53 7.90 1.28
N ALA A 424 9.56 6.73 1.92
CA ALA A 424 10.10 6.59 3.27
C ALA A 424 11.61 6.89 3.31
N ILE A 425 12.38 6.40 2.34
CA ILE A 425 13.83 6.67 2.21
C ILE A 425 14.08 8.18 2.03
N SER A 426 13.36 8.81 1.11
CA SER A 426 13.46 10.24 0.82
C SER A 426 13.16 11.07 2.08
N ASN A 427 12.11 10.70 2.82
CA ASN A 427 11.75 11.34 4.09
C ASN A 427 12.80 11.19 5.20
N ASN A 428 13.56 10.08 5.21
CA ASN A 428 14.65 9.86 6.16
C ASN A 428 15.87 10.71 5.81
N SER A 429 16.16 10.90 4.51
CA SER A 429 17.26 11.75 4.06
C SER A 429 17.14 13.21 4.54
N LEU A 430 15.92 13.73 4.69
CA LEU A 430 15.66 15.07 5.24
C LEU A 430 16.16 15.20 6.69
N ILE A 431 16.08 14.13 7.49
CA ILE A 431 16.60 14.12 8.87
C ILE A 431 18.13 14.17 8.86
N GLU A 432 18.77 13.44 7.94
CA GLU A 432 20.23 13.48 7.77
C GLU A 432 20.69 14.91 7.42
N VAL A 433 20.01 15.57 6.48
CA VAL A 433 20.30 16.95 6.07
C VAL A 433 20.17 17.92 7.26
N LEU A 434 19.11 17.77 8.06
CA LEU A 434 18.89 18.59 9.26
C LEU A 434 19.98 18.42 10.31
N ALA A 435 20.40 17.18 10.56
CA ALA A 435 21.49 16.90 11.48
C ALA A 435 22.82 17.49 11.00
N LEU A 436 23.11 17.42 9.68
CA LEU A 436 24.30 18.04 9.09
C LEU A 436 24.32 19.56 9.25
N ARG A 437 23.15 20.22 9.28
CA ARG A 437 23.02 21.65 9.55
C ARG A 437 23.13 22.03 11.04
N LYS A 438 23.46 21.07 11.91
CA LYS A 438 23.53 21.23 13.38
C LYS A 438 22.20 21.65 14.01
N GLU A 439 21.09 21.26 13.40
CA GLU A 439 19.74 21.40 13.94
C GLU A 439 19.19 20.01 14.32
N PRO A 440 19.72 19.37 15.39
CA PRO A 440 19.31 18.01 15.73
C PRO A 440 17.84 17.98 16.12
N ILE A 441 17.07 17.17 15.40
CA ILE A 441 15.67 16.90 15.74
C ILE A 441 15.65 16.02 17.00
N SER A 442 14.77 16.33 17.95
CA SER A 442 14.65 15.48 19.14
C SER A 442 14.16 14.09 18.75
N LEU A 443 14.61 13.06 19.46
CA LEU A 443 14.16 11.68 19.26
C LEU A 443 12.63 11.57 19.29
N SER A 444 11.99 12.27 20.23
CA SER A 444 10.53 12.35 20.35
C SER A 444 9.89 12.93 19.08
N ALA A 445 10.47 13.99 18.51
CA ALA A 445 9.96 14.60 17.29
C ALA A 445 10.21 13.73 16.05
N VAL A 446 11.35 13.02 15.96
CA VAL A 446 11.59 12.05 14.88
C VAL A 446 10.61 10.90 14.95
N LEU A 447 10.40 10.32 16.12
CA LEU A 447 9.50 9.19 16.26
C LEU A 447 8.02 9.60 16.23
N MET A 448 7.64 10.80 16.66
CA MET A 448 6.27 11.31 16.43
C MET A 448 6.07 11.64 14.97
N SER A 449 6.96 12.39 14.33
CA SER A 449 6.76 12.65 12.91
C SER A 449 6.81 11.35 12.11
N ARG A 450 7.81 10.50 12.31
CA ARG A 450 8.09 9.38 11.39
C ARG A 450 7.67 8.00 11.88
N GLY A 451 7.30 7.83 13.15
CA GLY A 451 6.81 6.56 13.70
C GLY A 451 5.36 6.23 13.34
N TYR A 452 4.65 7.14 12.65
CA TYR A 452 3.32 6.90 12.07
C TYR A 452 3.37 6.37 10.63
N ALA A 453 4.41 6.71 9.86
CA ALA A 453 4.65 6.22 8.50
C ALA A 453 4.81 4.67 8.37
N PRO A 454 5.18 3.92 9.41
CA PRO A 454 5.15 2.46 9.40
C PRO A 454 3.75 1.86 9.42
N LEU A 455 2.81 2.50 10.13
CA LEU A 455 1.41 2.09 10.16
C LEU A 455 0.79 2.20 8.78
N PHE A 456 1.21 3.25 8.06
CA PHE A 456 0.96 3.40 6.65
C PHE A 456 1.40 2.13 5.91
N LEU A 457 2.67 1.69 5.95
CA LEU A 457 3.15 0.46 5.27
C LEU A 457 2.41 -0.83 5.65
N LEU A 458 1.85 -0.92 6.86
CA LEU A 458 1.04 -2.07 7.29
C LEU A 458 -0.41 -2.03 6.80
N SER A 459 -0.94 -0.83 6.53
CA SER A 459 -2.34 -0.58 6.13
C SER A 459 -2.60 -0.62 4.62
N TYR A 460 -1.56 -0.77 3.77
CA TYR A 460 -1.68 -0.76 2.30
C TYR A 460 -2.41 -1.96 1.71
N ASN A 461 -2.48 -3.06 2.45
CA ASN A 461 -2.96 -4.32 1.90
C ASN A 461 -4.29 -4.71 2.53
N THR A 462 -5.38 -4.38 1.84
CA THR A 462 -6.76 -4.71 2.26
C THR A 462 -7.01 -6.22 2.33
N SER A 463 -6.16 -7.05 1.71
CA SER A 463 -6.24 -8.51 1.89
C SER A 463 -5.89 -8.96 3.30
N VAL A 464 -5.25 -8.11 4.12
CA VAL A 464 -4.78 -8.43 5.48
C VAL A 464 -5.73 -7.89 6.54
N SER A 465 -6.03 -6.60 6.48
CA SER A 465 -6.92 -5.91 7.41
C SER A 465 -7.61 -4.74 6.73
N GLU A 466 -8.73 -4.30 7.31
CA GLU A 466 -9.29 -2.98 7.03
C GLU A 466 -8.25 -1.87 7.36
N PRO A 467 -8.37 -0.69 6.73
CA PRO A 467 -7.52 0.46 7.08
C PRO A 467 -7.53 0.75 8.59
N LEU A 468 -6.35 0.92 9.16
CA LEU A 468 -6.19 1.13 10.59
C LEU A 468 -6.86 2.43 11.03
N ARG A 469 -7.64 2.37 12.12
CA ARG A 469 -8.30 3.54 12.69
C ARG A 469 -7.33 4.35 13.54
N LEU A 470 -6.57 5.21 12.87
CA LEU A 470 -5.50 6.00 13.49
C LEU A 470 -5.98 7.32 14.10
N VAL A 471 -7.21 7.74 13.80
CA VAL A 471 -7.79 8.99 14.29
C VAL A 471 -9.21 8.77 14.77
N THR A 472 -9.61 9.50 15.79
CA THR A 472 -11.02 9.72 16.09
C THR A 472 -11.49 10.86 15.19
N PRO A 473 -12.43 10.62 14.25
CA PRO A 473 -12.85 11.63 13.31
C PRO A 473 -13.39 12.88 14.00
N SER A 474 -13.01 14.05 13.52
CA SER A 474 -13.59 15.33 13.90
C SER A 474 -13.88 16.18 12.65
N PHE A 475 -14.51 17.34 12.84
CA PHE A 475 -14.63 18.30 11.75
C PHE A 475 -13.24 18.67 11.21
N PHE A 476 -13.15 18.86 9.89
CA PHE A 476 -11.96 19.38 9.23
C PHE A 476 -11.62 20.74 9.80
N ASP A 477 -10.50 20.84 10.52
CA ASP A 477 -10.06 22.06 11.18
C ASP A 477 -8.60 22.37 10.85
N THR A 478 -8.42 23.44 10.08
CA THR A 478 -7.10 23.96 9.69
C THR A 478 -6.52 24.93 10.72
N SER A 479 -7.32 25.36 11.70
CA SER A 479 -6.95 26.37 12.69
C SER A 479 -5.90 25.86 13.68
N ASP A 480 -5.98 24.59 14.08
CA ASP A 480 -4.99 23.93 14.93
C ASP A 480 -3.59 23.91 14.27
N PHE A 481 -3.55 23.81 12.94
CA PHE A 481 -2.32 23.93 12.17
C PHE A 481 -2.00 25.36 11.75
N ARG A 482 -2.91 26.32 11.97
CA ARG A 482 -2.79 27.71 11.50
C ARG A 482 -2.51 27.78 10.00
N LEU A 483 -3.13 26.89 9.23
CA LEU A 483 -3.03 26.89 7.78
C LEU A 483 -3.93 27.97 7.19
N VAL A 484 -3.42 28.66 6.18
CA VAL A 484 -4.12 29.68 5.42
C VAL A 484 -4.46 29.09 4.05
N SER A 485 -5.74 29.15 3.69
CA SER A 485 -6.25 28.72 2.38
C SER A 485 -5.81 29.67 1.27
N TYR A 486 -5.32 29.10 0.17
CA TYR A 486 -5.07 29.85 -1.05
C TYR A 486 -6.38 30.32 -1.68
N ASN A 487 -7.34 29.40 -1.81
CA ASN A 487 -8.60 29.68 -2.49
C ASN A 487 -9.44 30.75 -1.80
N ASP A 488 -9.45 30.77 -0.47
CA ASP A 488 -10.33 31.63 0.32
C ASP A 488 -9.65 32.92 0.78
N VAL A 489 -8.32 32.93 0.90
CA VAL A 489 -7.59 34.07 1.44
C VAL A 489 -6.54 34.57 0.45
N LEU A 490 -5.54 33.74 0.13
CA LEU A 490 -4.34 34.26 -0.51
C LEU A 490 -4.55 34.67 -1.98
N LYS A 491 -5.45 34.02 -2.73
CA LYS A 491 -5.72 34.38 -4.14
C LYS A 491 -6.29 35.80 -4.32
N MET A 492 -6.87 36.36 -3.25
CA MET A 492 -7.40 37.74 -3.26
C MET A 492 -6.31 38.78 -3.01
N ILE A 493 -5.17 38.35 -2.47
CA ILE A 493 -4.08 39.22 -2.03
C ILE A 493 -2.89 39.12 -2.99
N TYR A 494 -2.60 37.90 -3.46
CA TYR A 494 -1.44 37.57 -4.28
C TYR A 494 -1.88 36.97 -5.61
N ASN A 495 -1.17 37.35 -6.65
CA ASN A 495 -1.34 36.72 -7.95
C ASN A 495 -0.62 35.36 -8.03
N ARG A 496 -0.92 34.59 -9.07
CA ARG A 496 -0.38 33.24 -9.28
C ARG A 496 1.16 33.19 -9.33
N ALA A 497 1.81 34.20 -9.92
CA ALA A 497 3.27 34.23 -10.00
C ALA A 497 3.91 34.45 -8.62
N GLU A 498 3.29 35.26 -7.76
CA GLU A 498 3.75 35.47 -6.38
C GLU A 498 3.62 34.20 -5.55
N ILE A 499 2.49 33.48 -5.66
CA ILE A 499 2.29 32.20 -4.97
C ILE A 499 3.31 31.15 -5.43
N LEU A 500 3.53 31.04 -6.74
CA LEU A 500 4.58 30.17 -7.29
C LEU A 500 5.97 30.54 -6.76
N ALA A 501 6.27 31.84 -6.64
CA ALA A 501 7.53 32.29 -6.08
C ALA A 501 7.68 31.89 -4.60
N PHE A 502 6.61 32.02 -3.79
CA PHE A 502 6.61 31.59 -2.40
C PHE A 502 6.83 30.07 -2.28
N MET A 503 6.10 29.27 -3.07
CA MET A 503 6.26 27.81 -3.10
C MET A 503 7.67 27.39 -3.51
N SER A 504 8.20 27.99 -4.59
CA SER A 504 9.51 27.63 -5.12
C SER A 504 10.64 28.01 -4.18
N ARG A 505 10.57 29.21 -3.59
CA ARG A 505 11.56 29.67 -2.61
C ARG A 505 11.51 28.84 -1.33
N TRP A 506 10.31 28.46 -0.88
CA TRP A 506 10.18 27.61 0.30
C TRP A 506 10.73 26.20 0.06
N ARG A 507 10.42 25.60 -1.10
CA ARG A 507 11.02 24.32 -1.52
C ARG A 507 12.54 24.41 -1.53
N GLN A 508 13.12 25.50 -2.05
CA GLN A 508 14.58 25.71 -2.04
C GLN A 508 15.16 25.71 -0.62
N VAL A 509 14.50 26.38 0.32
CA VAL A 509 14.91 26.40 1.74
C VAL A 509 14.84 25.00 2.37
N GLN A 510 13.76 24.27 2.08
CA GLN A 510 13.52 22.94 2.64
C GLN A 510 14.49 21.90 2.09
N TYR A 511 14.71 21.87 0.78
CA TYR A 511 15.32 20.72 0.11
C TYR A 511 16.55 21.03 -0.74
N GLU A 512 16.74 22.28 -1.20
CA GLU A 512 17.76 22.62 -2.21
C GLU A 512 18.86 23.54 -1.64
N SER A 513 19.25 23.44 -0.37
CA SER A 513 20.22 24.40 0.18
C SER A 513 21.57 24.34 -0.53
N GLN A 514 21.82 25.43 -1.29
CA GLN A 514 23.07 26.05 -1.78
C GLN A 514 24.36 25.22 -1.77
#